data_AF-A0A3B9AFF8-F1
#
_entry.id   AF-A0A3B9AFF8-F1
#
_cell.length_a   1.000
_cell.length_b   1.000
_cell.length_c   1.000
_cell.angle_alpha   90.00
_cell.angle_beta   90.00
_cell.angle_gamma   90.00
#
_symmetry.space_group_name_H-M   'P 1'
#
loop_
_entity.id
_entity.type
_entity.pdbx_description
1 polymer ?
#
loop_
_entity_poly.entity_id
_entity_poly.type
_entity_poly.pdbx_seq_one_letter_code
_entity_poly.pdbx_strand_id
1 'polypeptide(L)'
;MKNTFRVVLASLGFALITPTFAASKDPNISAIKARQGDMAIRAHNLGPLVAMAKGKMPYDSALAAQLAGNLKLLLDLDTSRDWPAG
;
A
#
# COMPACT_ATOMS: atom_id res chain seq x y z
N MET A 1 38.08 -30.05 -2.82
CA MET A 1 37.41 -29.37 -3.96
C MET A 1 35.88 -29.49 -3.93
N LYS A 2 35.31 -30.66 -3.61
CA LYS A 2 33.84 -30.87 -3.59
C LYS A 2 33.12 -30.07 -2.48
N ASN A 3 33.77 -29.88 -1.32
CA ASN A 3 33.19 -29.14 -0.18
C ASN A 3 33.42 -27.62 -0.29
N THR A 4 34.51 -27.19 -0.92
CA THR A 4 34.78 -25.76 -1.18
C THR A 4 33.82 -25.19 -2.23
N PHE A 5 33.46 -25.97 -3.25
CA PHE A 5 32.46 -25.58 -4.25
C PHE A 5 31.05 -25.41 -3.64
N ARG A 6 30.68 -26.26 -2.67
CA ARG A 6 29.39 -26.17 -1.96
C ARG A 6 29.29 -24.93 -1.07
N VAL A 7 30.39 -24.54 -0.42
CA VAL A 7 30.43 -23.33 0.42
C VAL A 7 30.33 -22.07 -0.43
N VAL A 8 31.00 -22.01 -1.59
CA VAL A 8 30.92 -20.87 -2.52
C VAL A 8 29.50 -20.72 -3.10
N LEU A 9 28.83 -21.82 -3.45
CA LEU A 9 27.47 -21.79 -3.96
C LEU A 9 26.45 -21.34 -2.90
N ALA A 10 26.64 -21.72 -1.63
CA ALA A 10 25.81 -21.28 -0.51
C ALA A 10 25.99 -19.77 -0.21
N SER A 11 27.21 -19.23 -0.33
CA SER A 11 27.45 -17.78 -0.19
C SER A 11 26.86 -16.95 -1.34
N LEU A 12 26.79 -17.50 -2.56
CA LEU A 12 26.17 -16.83 -3.71
C LEU A 12 24.64 -16.76 -3.56
N GLY A 13 24.03 -17.79 -2.95
CA GLY A 13 22.61 -17.80 -2.60
C GLY A 13 22.25 -16.71 -1.60
N PHE A 14 23.07 -16.47 -0.58
CA PHE A 14 22.79 -15.45 0.46
C PHE A 14 22.83 -14.01 -0.08
N ALA A 15 23.59 -13.74 -1.13
CA ALA A 15 23.66 -12.42 -1.78
C ALA A 15 22.40 -12.05 -2.59
N LEU A 16 21.56 -13.03 -2.93
CA LEU A 16 20.32 -12.81 -3.70
C LEU A 16 19.08 -12.64 -2.80
N ILE A 17 19.20 -12.90 -1.50
CA ILE A 17 18.10 -12.82 -0.52
C ILE A 17 18.24 -11.59 0.38
N THR A 18 19.20 -10.70 0.13
CA THR A 18 19.13 -9.36 0.72
C THR A 18 17.99 -8.64 0.01
N PRO A 19 16.80 -8.44 0.62
CA PRO A 19 15.86 -7.46 0.08
C PRO A 19 16.65 -6.17 -0.08
N THR A 20 16.67 -5.66 -1.29
CA THR A 20 17.28 -4.40 -1.68
C THR A 20 16.52 -3.26 -1.01
N PHE A 21 16.63 -3.14 0.33
CA PHE A 21 16.23 -1.95 1.09
C PHE A 21 17.21 -0.80 0.86
N ALA A 22 17.73 -0.66 -0.36
CA ALA A 22 18.43 0.53 -0.83
C ALA A 22 17.43 1.56 -1.41
N ALA A 23 16.17 1.53 -0.98
CA ALA A 23 15.18 2.54 -1.30
C ALA A 23 15.32 3.74 -0.35
N SER A 24 16.40 4.52 -0.46
CA SER A 24 16.55 5.74 0.35
C SER A 24 17.54 6.76 -0.21
N LYS A 25 17.39 7.14 -1.49
CA LYS A 25 17.95 8.42 -2.00
C LYS A 25 16.91 9.30 -2.66
N ASP A 26 15.78 8.75 -3.10
CA ASP A 26 14.70 9.58 -3.63
C ASP A 26 13.94 10.21 -2.45
N PRO A 27 14.01 11.55 -2.27
CA PRO A 27 13.30 12.24 -1.19
C PRO A 27 11.78 12.06 -1.27
N ASN A 28 11.23 11.64 -2.42
CA ASN A 28 9.82 11.50 -2.67
C ASN A 28 9.24 10.13 -2.26
N ILE A 29 10.06 9.15 -1.84
CA ILE A 29 9.57 7.81 -1.47
C ILE A 29 8.50 7.86 -0.36
N SER A 30 8.69 8.74 0.63
CA SER A 30 7.69 8.91 1.70
C SER A 30 6.37 9.43 1.14
N ALA A 31 6.43 10.41 0.25
CA ALA A 31 5.27 11.01 -0.38
C ALA A 31 4.54 10.02 -1.31
N ILE A 32 5.27 9.14 -2.01
CA ILE A 32 4.68 8.06 -2.83
C ILE A 32 3.94 7.06 -1.93
N LYS A 33 4.58 6.62 -0.84
CA LYS A 33 3.96 5.69 0.11
C LYS A 33 2.71 6.29 0.76
N ALA A 34 2.71 7.58 1.07
CA ALA A 34 1.54 8.27 1.61
C ALA A 34 0.34 8.20 0.65
N ARG A 35 0.52 8.56 -0.63
CA ARG A 35 -0.55 8.46 -1.65
C ARG A 35 -1.07 7.02 -1.82
N GLN A 36 -0.16 6.05 -1.88
CA GLN A 36 -0.53 4.64 -2.02
C GLN A 36 -1.34 4.15 -0.81
N GLY A 37 -0.93 4.55 0.40
CA GLY A 37 -1.66 4.28 1.63
C GLY A 37 -3.06 4.90 1.63
N ASP A 38 -3.17 6.18 1.28
CA ASP A 38 -4.46 6.87 1.17
C ASP A 38 -5.41 6.14 0.18
N MET A 39 -4.91 5.80 -1.02
CA MET A 39 -5.71 5.06 -2.00
C MET A 39 -6.14 3.67 -1.51
N ALA A 40 -5.27 2.96 -0.78
CA ALA A 40 -5.60 1.65 -0.22
C ALA A 40 -6.73 1.75 0.83
N ILE A 41 -6.68 2.75 1.71
CA ILE A 41 -7.72 2.96 2.72
C ILE A 41 -9.03 3.39 2.05
N ARG A 42 -8.99 4.25 1.03
CA ARG A 42 -10.18 4.61 0.24
C ARG A 42 -10.80 3.39 -0.42
N ALA A 43 -9.99 2.55 -1.06
CA ALA A 43 -10.48 1.33 -1.70
C ALA A 43 -11.13 0.38 -0.69
N HIS A 44 -10.55 0.24 0.51
CA HIS A 44 -11.10 -0.58 1.59
C HIS A 44 -12.48 -0.10 2.04
N ASN A 45 -12.71 1.22 2.12
CA ASN A 45 -14.01 1.77 2.50
C ASN A 45 -15.01 1.79 1.32
N LEU A 46 -14.53 2.01 0.08
CA LEU A 46 -15.37 2.08 -1.12
C LEU A 46 -15.91 0.71 -1.57
N GLY A 47 -15.13 -0.35 -1.38
CA GLY A 47 -15.47 -1.71 -1.83
C GLY A 47 -16.86 -2.18 -1.39
N PRO A 48 -17.18 -2.17 -0.08
CA PRO A 48 -18.51 -2.57 0.41
C PRO A 48 -19.64 -1.66 -0.11
N LEU A 49 -19.42 -0.35 -0.23
CA LEU A 49 -20.41 0.58 -0.79
C LEU A 49 -20.76 0.20 -2.23
N VAL A 50 -19.76 -0.10 -3.05
CA VAL A 50 -19.96 -0.56 -4.44
C VAL A 50 -20.61 -1.94 -4.48
N ALA A 51 -20.28 -2.84 -3.56
CA ALA A 51 -20.92 -4.15 -3.46
C ALA A 51 -22.41 -4.04 -3.10
N MET A 52 -22.77 -3.16 -2.16
CA MET A 52 -24.15 -2.85 -1.81
C MET A 52 -24.91 -2.25 -3.01
N ALA A 53 -24.32 -1.26 -3.69
CA ALA A 53 -24.93 -0.65 -4.88
C ALA A 53 -25.13 -1.65 -6.03
N LYS A 54 -24.27 -2.66 -6.16
CA LYS A 54 -24.39 -3.74 -7.15
C LYS A 54 -25.30 -4.89 -6.71
N GLY A 55 -25.88 -4.83 -5.50
CA GLY A 55 -26.67 -5.94 -4.94
C GLY A 55 -25.86 -7.21 -4.64
N LYS A 56 -24.52 -7.12 -4.61
CA LYS A 56 -23.61 -8.24 -4.27
C LYS A 56 -23.42 -8.40 -2.76
N MET A 57 -23.90 -7.43 -1.99
CA MET A 57 -23.91 -7.40 -0.53
C MET A 57 -25.27 -6.82 -0.10
N PRO A 58 -25.93 -7.35 0.94
CA PRO A 58 -27.14 -6.76 1.49
C PRO A 58 -26.89 -5.31 1.92
N TYR A 59 -27.88 -4.45 1.72
CA TYR A 59 -27.79 -3.06 2.17
C TYR A 59 -27.86 -2.98 3.71
N ASP A 60 -26.86 -2.34 4.30
CA ASP A 60 -26.82 -1.94 5.71
C ASP A 60 -26.60 -0.43 5.77
N SER A 61 -27.61 0.31 6.26
CA SER A 61 -27.57 1.77 6.31
C SER A 61 -26.55 2.32 7.29
N ALA A 62 -26.34 1.65 8.43
CA ALA A 62 -25.38 2.07 9.44
C ALA A 62 -23.96 1.89 8.93
N LEU A 63 -23.66 0.73 8.33
CA LEU A 63 -22.36 0.47 7.72
C LEU A 63 -22.12 1.42 6.54
N ALA A 64 -23.10 1.62 5.66
CA ALA A 64 -22.98 2.53 4.52
C ALA A 64 -22.66 3.97 4.97
N ALA A 65 -23.37 4.47 5.99
CA ALA A 65 -23.12 5.79 6.54
C ALA A 65 -21.71 5.92 7.14
N GLN A 66 -21.26 4.90 7.89
CA GLN A 66 -19.92 4.87 8.46
C GLN A 66 -18.83 4.91 7.37
N LEU A 67 -18.92 4.04 6.37
CA LEU A 67 -17.92 3.96 5.30
C LEU A 67 -17.90 5.22 4.43
N ALA A 68 -19.06 5.79 4.13
CA ALA A 68 -19.16 7.07 3.42
C ALA A 68 -18.57 8.22 4.26
N GLY A 69 -18.81 8.24 5.57
CA GLY A 69 -18.21 9.19 6.51
C GLY A 69 -16.68 9.10 6.53
N ASN A 70 -16.12 7.89 6.55
CA ASN A 70 -14.68 7.67 6.46
C ASN A 70 -14.11 8.20 5.13
N LEU A 71 -14.79 7.96 4.01
CA LEU A 71 -14.37 8.49 2.70
C LEU A 71 -14.40 10.02 2.69
N LYS A 72 -15.42 10.65 3.29
CA LYS A 72 -15.47 12.10 3.43
C LYS A 72 -14.28 12.62 4.23
N LEU A 73 -13.98 12.00 5.38
CA LEU A 73 -12.83 12.38 6.20
C LEU A 73 -11.52 12.31 5.40
N LEU A 74 -11.29 11.24 4.63
CA LEU A 74 -10.10 11.08 3.78
C LEU A 74 -10.02 12.12 2.67
N LEU A 75 -11.17 12.52 2.10
CA LEU A 75 -11.26 13.58 1.09
C LEU A 75 -10.97 14.97 1.66
N ASP A 76 -11.29 15.19 2.94
CA ASP A 76 -11.08 16.46 3.63
C ASP A 76 -9.63 16.61 4.18
N LEU A 77 -8.80 15.56 4.13
CA LEU A 77 -7.39 15.65 4.54
C LEU A 77 -6.57 16.55 3.61
N ASP A 78 -5.75 17.42 4.19
CA ASP A 78 -4.70 18.11 3.43
C ASP A 78 -3.60 17.10 3.03
N THR A 79 -3.53 16.80 1.74
CA THR A 79 -2.55 15.88 1.13
C THR A 79 -1.52 16.63 0.29
N SER A 80 -1.43 17.96 0.39
CA SER A 80 -0.53 18.78 -0.43
C SER A 80 0.94 18.34 -0.34
N ARG A 81 1.40 17.94 0.85
CA ARG A 81 2.76 17.44 1.12
C ARG A 81 3.06 16.10 0.44
N ASP A 82 2.03 15.36 0.07
CA ASP A 82 2.19 14.12 -0.64
C ASP A 82 2.52 14.38 -2.10
N TRP A 83 2.31 15.59 -2.65
CA TRP A 83 2.56 15.94 -4.05
C TRP A 83 3.70 16.96 -4.24
N PRO A 84 4.96 16.60 -3.91
CA PRO A 84 6.09 17.48 -4.19
C PRO A 84 6.24 17.72 -5.70
N ALA A 85 6.77 18.89 -6.05
CA ALA A 85 7.17 19.18 -7.42
C ALA A 85 8.20 18.13 -7.89
N GLY A 86 8.04 17.68 -9.14
CA GLY A 86 8.95 16.72 -9.78
C GLY A 86 10.32 17.31 -10.08
#